data_AF-A0A183IGN1-F1
#
_entry.id   AF-A0A183IGN1-F1
#
_cell.length_a   1.000
_cell.length_b   1.000
_cell.length_c   1.000
_cell.angle_alpha   90.00
_cell.angle_beta   90.00
_cell.angle_gamma   90.00
#
_symmetry.space_group_name_H-M   'P 1'
#
loop_
_entity.id
_entity.type
_entity.pdbx_description
1 polymer ?
#
loop_
_entity_poly.entity_id
_entity_poly.type
_entity_poly.pdbx_seq_one_letter_code
_entity_poly.pdbx_strand_id
1 'polypeptide(L)'
;MAHPIVNLAENISNIQTYGLVENWTEEQEICEYEKTPYIEEKFYLIAVFGSFIMLFGIVTNSILLTVLLKKKLRETYLIYLAALSVSDIGLLIAYFMVFSVQIMYDYFELLPLYFAWLYYIPYFYAFSRIMPLASSYLTVVCSAERFLEVIQVRYQIKIIKVNQRRRYYVICAILVFSFFFRIISIWDLELEYRSNCTGFESMGLTLTSLARNNSYKQIYQLWTVQTVQIFFPFVILVVMNALTSMEWRRMTQEERRLSASERSSRMRVSCRSARQMMIAIVTTYLISNALNVVITLWEHADRQFLLDHIEFYTYATDCVSLLVVLNSSLRLPIYYFSNWRIREQLNKMYRRICCCKSSRNRILYKKVLLKK
;
A
#
# COMPACT_ATOMS: atom_id res chain seq x y z
N MET A 1 15.40 -5.37 5.35
CA MET A 1 14.60 -4.24 4.86
C MET A 1 13.83 -3.71 6.04
N ALA A 2 14.17 -2.54 6.58
CA ALA A 2 13.22 -1.76 7.33
C ALA A 2 12.06 -1.35 6.41
N HIS A 3 11.13 -2.29 6.14
CA HIS A 3 9.74 -1.90 6.14
C HIS A 3 9.55 -1.14 7.46
N PRO A 4 8.71 -0.10 7.51
CA PRO A 4 8.41 0.53 8.80
C PRO A 4 7.91 -0.47 9.86
N ILE A 5 7.55 -1.66 9.41
CA ILE A 5 7.06 -2.80 10.14
C ILE A 5 8.22 -3.67 10.68
N VAL A 6 9.37 -3.77 10.00
CA VAL A 6 10.59 -4.36 10.60
C VAL A 6 11.07 -3.52 11.80
N ASN A 7 10.75 -2.23 11.83
CA ASN A 7 10.88 -1.39 13.03
C ASN A 7 9.80 -1.61 14.09
N LEU A 8 8.84 -2.50 13.90
CA LEU A 8 8.07 -3.03 15.02
C LEU A 8 8.95 -4.01 15.79
N ALA A 9 9.59 -4.95 15.10
CA ALA A 9 10.51 -5.91 15.68
C ALA A 9 11.81 -5.25 16.19
N GLU A 10 12.29 -4.24 15.46
CA GLU A 10 13.46 -3.46 15.86
C GLU A 10 13.14 -2.26 16.76
N ASN A 11 11.93 -1.67 16.81
CA ASN A 11 11.58 -0.80 17.97
C ASN A 11 11.37 -1.63 19.22
N ILE A 12 10.82 -2.84 19.11
CA ILE A 12 10.75 -3.77 20.24
C ILE A 12 12.16 -4.18 20.69
N SER A 13 13.12 -4.35 19.77
CA SER A 13 14.53 -4.54 20.17
C SER A 13 15.25 -3.23 20.53
N ASN A 14 14.86 -2.07 20.02
CA ASN A 14 15.48 -0.77 20.30
C ASN A 14 15.02 -0.18 21.64
N ILE A 15 13.80 -0.48 22.07
CA ILE A 15 13.32 -0.36 23.47
C ILE A 15 14.19 -1.23 24.41
N GLN A 16 14.88 -2.25 23.89
CA GLN A 16 15.83 -3.06 24.67
C GLN A 16 17.31 -2.70 24.42
N THR A 17 17.67 -2.03 23.32
CA THR A 17 19.07 -1.69 22.97
C THR A 17 19.51 -0.27 23.29
N TYR A 18 18.72 0.54 24.01
CA TYR A 18 19.29 1.70 24.73
C TYR A 18 20.23 1.28 25.87
N GLY A 19 20.35 -0.01 26.17
CA GLY A 19 21.25 -0.58 27.17
C GLY A 19 22.59 -1.12 26.66
N LEU A 20 23.23 -0.54 25.63
CA LEU A 20 24.60 -0.91 25.28
C LEU A 20 25.59 0.25 25.45
N VAL A 21 25.85 0.58 26.72
CA VAL A 21 27.17 1.06 27.16
C VAL A 21 27.71 0.08 28.21
N GLU A 22 28.69 -0.70 27.76
CA GLU A 22 29.82 -1.30 28.49
C GLU A 22 29.62 -2.31 29.63
N ASN A 23 30.36 -3.43 29.48
CA ASN A 23 30.79 -4.43 30.46
C ASN A 23 29.73 -5.32 31.13
N TRP A 24 29.67 -6.56 30.65
CA TRP A 24 29.00 -7.68 31.29
C TRP A 24 29.64 -8.01 32.64
N THR A 25 29.05 -7.52 33.72
CA THR A 25 29.12 -8.12 35.05
C THR A 25 27.73 -8.07 35.70
N GLU A 26 27.14 -9.25 35.91
CA GLU A 26 25.92 -9.55 36.67
C GLU A 26 24.60 -8.90 36.19
N GLU A 27 23.79 -9.69 35.46
CA GLU A 27 22.43 -9.37 35.01
C GLU A 27 21.49 -9.07 36.20
N GLN A 28 21.27 -7.80 36.51
CA GLN A 28 20.00 -7.37 37.08
C GLN A 28 19.00 -7.29 35.92
N GLU A 29 18.05 -8.23 35.86
CA GLU A 29 16.89 -8.12 34.97
C GLU A 29 16.05 -6.91 35.41
N ILE A 30 16.20 -5.78 34.73
CA ILE A 30 15.43 -4.56 34.98
C ILE A 30 14.04 -4.76 34.36
N CYS A 31 13.01 -4.92 35.20
CA CYS A 31 11.60 -4.97 34.79
C CYS A 31 11.04 -3.55 34.58
N GLU A 32 11.60 -2.80 33.64
CA GLU A 32 11.13 -1.45 33.31
C GLU A 32 10.56 -1.42 31.89
N TYR A 33 9.27 -1.08 31.79
CA TYR A 33 8.61 -0.92 30.50
C TYR A 33 8.91 0.45 29.92
N GLU A 34 9.76 0.48 28.89
CA GLU A 34 10.03 1.69 28.13
C GLU A 34 8.97 1.87 27.03
N LYS A 35 8.20 2.97 27.16
CA LYS A 35 7.16 3.35 26.19
C LYS A 35 7.78 3.76 24.86
N THR A 36 6.99 3.70 23.77
CA THR A 36 7.43 4.25 22.49
C THR A 36 7.89 5.71 22.64
N PRO A 37 9.09 6.07 22.15
CA PRO A 37 9.60 7.43 22.26
C PRO A 37 8.73 8.42 21.47
N TYR A 38 8.64 9.67 21.95
CA TYR A 38 7.82 10.75 21.38
C TYR A 38 6.33 10.36 21.26
N ILE A 39 5.80 9.76 22.33
CA ILE A 39 4.46 9.15 22.32
C ILE A 39 3.35 10.16 22.01
N GLU A 40 3.45 11.40 22.51
CA GLU A 40 2.44 12.43 22.28
C GLU A 40 2.41 12.83 20.79
N GLU A 41 3.57 13.11 20.21
CA GLU A 41 3.70 13.49 18.80
C GLU A 41 3.24 12.35 17.89
N LYS A 42 3.64 11.11 18.20
CA LYS A 42 3.22 9.92 17.45
C LYS A 42 1.75 9.62 17.60
N PHE A 43 1.14 9.90 18.74
CA PHE A 43 -0.30 9.76 18.92
C PHE A 43 -1.06 10.62 17.91
N TYR A 44 -0.72 11.90 17.79
CA TYR A 44 -1.37 12.76 16.80
C TYR A 44 -1.00 12.40 15.36
N LEU A 45 0.27 12.06 15.10
CA LEU A 45 0.76 11.82 13.74
C LEU A 45 0.35 10.44 13.17
N ILE A 46 0.52 9.37 13.94
CA ILE A 46 0.29 7.99 13.49
C ILE A 46 -1.12 7.53 13.86
N ALA A 47 -1.54 7.71 15.11
CA ALA A 47 -2.83 7.21 15.54
C ALA A 47 -3.97 8.09 15.01
N VAL A 48 -3.94 9.41 15.21
CA VAL A 48 -5.04 10.30 14.78
C VAL A 48 -4.99 10.58 13.28
N PHE A 49 -3.91 11.20 12.79
CA PHE A 49 -3.80 11.58 11.38
C PHE A 49 -3.68 10.36 10.45
N GLY A 50 -2.89 9.35 10.82
CA GLY A 50 -2.82 8.09 10.09
C GLY A 50 -4.17 7.38 9.99
N SER A 51 -4.96 7.30 11.07
CA SER A 51 -6.30 6.70 11.02
C SER A 51 -7.29 7.50 10.15
N PHE A 52 -7.16 8.83 10.12
CA PHE A 52 -7.96 9.65 9.21
C PHE A 52 -7.65 9.32 7.74
N ILE A 53 -6.37 9.23 7.38
CA ILE A 53 -5.97 8.83 6.03
C ILE A 53 -6.48 7.41 5.72
N MET A 54 -6.34 6.48 6.68
CA MET A 54 -6.84 5.11 6.53
C MET A 54 -8.34 5.09 6.22
N LEU A 55 -9.17 5.78 7.01
CA LEU A 55 -10.62 5.85 6.79
C LEU A 55 -10.95 6.44 5.42
N PHE A 56 -10.29 7.54 5.06
CA PHE A 56 -10.43 8.14 3.74
C PHE A 56 -10.07 7.13 2.64
N GLY A 57 -8.94 6.43 2.78
CA GLY A 57 -8.48 5.42 1.83
C GLY A 57 -9.40 4.22 1.67
N ILE A 58 -9.98 3.72 2.76
CA ILE A 58 -10.94 2.61 2.73
C ILE A 58 -12.19 3.03 1.96
N VAL A 59 -12.71 4.23 2.23
CA VAL A 59 -13.87 4.77 1.53
C VAL A 59 -13.58 4.97 0.04
N THR A 60 -12.46 5.61 -0.31
CA THR A 60 -12.13 5.89 -1.71
C THR A 60 -11.85 4.61 -2.51
N ASN A 61 -11.14 3.64 -1.94
CA ASN A 61 -10.89 2.35 -2.60
C ASN A 61 -12.17 1.50 -2.72
N SER A 62 -13.09 1.57 -1.75
CA SER A 62 -14.38 0.87 -1.82
C SER A 62 -15.30 1.45 -2.92
N ILE A 63 -15.33 2.77 -3.05
CA ILE A 63 -16.02 3.48 -4.13
C ILE A 63 -15.43 3.07 -5.48
N LEU A 64 -14.10 3.10 -5.58
CA LEU A 64 -13.37 2.72 -6.79
C LEU A 64 -13.65 1.27 -7.19
N LEU A 65 -13.56 0.33 -6.24
CA LEU A 65 -13.85 -1.10 -6.43
C LEU A 65 -15.26 -1.31 -6.99
N THR A 66 -16.25 -0.66 -6.39
CA THR A 66 -17.65 -0.74 -6.83
C THR A 66 -17.82 -0.30 -8.30
N VAL A 67 -17.10 0.76 -8.71
CA VAL A 67 -17.13 1.21 -10.11
C VAL A 67 -16.43 0.23 -11.04
N LEU A 68 -15.25 -0.26 -10.67
CA LEU A 68 -14.42 -1.14 -11.50
C LEU A 68 -15.06 -2.52 -11.70
N LEU A 69 -15.85 -3.00 -10.74
CA LEU A 69 -16.55 -4.28 -10.84
C LEU A 69 -17.76 -4.28 -11.79
N LYS A 70 -18.18 -3.12 -12.31
CA LYS A 70 -19.22 -3.04 -13.35
C LYS A 70 -18.78 -3.80 -14.59
N LYS A 71 -19.68 -4.61 -15.18
CA LYS A 71 -19.42 -5.48 -16.34
C LYS A 71 -18.58 -4.80 -17.44
N LYS A 72 -18.96 -3.57 -17.83
CA LYS A 72 -18.28 -2.77 -18.86
C LYS A 72 -16.79 -2.49 -18.58
N LEU A 73 -16.39 -2.37 -17.32
CA LEU A 73 -15.00 -2.08 -16.93
C LEU A 73 -14.26 -3.37 -16.53
N ARG A 74 -14.93 -4.28 -15.83
CA ARG A 74 -14.34 -5.54 -15.39
C ARG A 74 -13.89 -6.43 -16.55
N GLU A 75 -14.55 -6.34 -17.70
CA GLU A 75 -14.17 -7.06 -18.92
C GLU A 75 -12.96 -6.46 -19.66
N THR A 76 -12.27 -5.46 -19.09
CA THR A 76 -11.02 -4.90 -19.63
C THR A 76 -9.85 -5.09 -18.63
N TYR A 77 -8.65 -4.61 -18.96
CA TYR A 77 -7.48 -4.59 -18.05
C TYR A 77 -7.74 -3.90 -16.70
N LEU A 78 -8.86 -3.18 -16.55
CA LEU A 78 -9.23 -2.47 -15.32
C LEU A 78 -9.62 -3.42 -14.18
N ILE A 79 -9.83 -4.72 -14.44
CA ILE A 79 -10.01 -5.72 -13.38
C ILE A 79 -8.78 -5.86 -12.48
N TYR A 80 -7.57 -5.66 -13.01
CA TYR A 80 -6.36 -5.63 -12.16
C TYR A 80 -6.42 -4.45 -11.18
N LEU A 81 -6.95 -3.29 -11.59
CA LEU A 81 -7.16 -2.16 -10.69
C LEU A 81 -8.21 -2.45 -9.61
N ALA A 82 -9.18 -3.31 -9.90
CA ALA A 82 -10.17 -3.73 -8.92
C ALA A 82 -9.51 -4.62 -7.85
N ALA A 83 -8.75 -5.63 -8.27
CA ALA A 83 -7.96 -6.46 -7.36
C ALA A 83 -6.96 -5.61 -6.55
N LEU A 84 -6.32 -4.64 -7.22
CA LEU A 84 -5.41 -3.68 -6.61
C LEU A 84 -6.11 -2.89 -5.50
N SER A 85 -7.35 -2.42 -5.72
CA SER A 85 -8.15 -1.71 -4.71
C SER A 85 -8.45 -2.59 -3.48
N VAL A 86 -8.60 -3.91 -3.67
CA VAL A 86 -8.76 -4.87 -2.55
C VAL A 86 -7.45 -4.98 -1.75
N SER A 87 -6.31 -5.13 -2.43
CA SER A 87 -5.00 -5.17 -1.77
C SER A 87 -4.71 -3.88 -0.98
N ASP A 88 -5.15 -2.73 -1.48
CA ASP A 88 -5.03 -1.46 -0.75
C ASP A 88 -5.87 -1.38 0.51
N ILE A 89 -7.14 -1.82 0.46
CA ILE A 89 -7.97 -1.88 1.66
C ILE A 89 -7.30 -2.79 2.70
N GLY A 90 -6.73 -3.92 2.27
CA GLY A 90 -5.91 -4.77 3.12
C GLY A 90 -4.73 -4.04 3.74
N LEU A 91 -3.95 -3.29 2.94
CA LEU A 91 -2.82 -2.50 3.41
C LEU A 91 -3.24 -1.46 4.47
N LEU A 92 -4.35 -0.75 4.24
CA LEU A 92 -4.86 0.28 5.14
C LEU A 92 -5.29 -0.32 6.48
N ILE A 93 -5.98 -1.47 6.46
CA ILE A 93 -6.33 -2.20 7.69
C ILE A 93 -5.07 -2.67 8.42
N ALA A 94 -4.09 -3.20 7.68
CA ALA A 94 -2.85 -3.68 8.26
C ALA A 94 -2.06 -2.57 8.94
N TYR A 95 -1.98 -1.38 8.33
CA TYR A 95 -1.35 -0.21 8.93
C TYR A 95 -1.93 0.13 10.30
N PHE A 96 -3.27 0.20 10.40
CA PHE A 96 -3.92 0.53 11.66
C PHE A 96 -3.66 -0.52 12.74
N MET A 97 -3.80 -1.79 12.39
CA MET A 97 -3.59 -2.90 13.34
C MET A 97 -2.15 -3.00 13.83
N VAL A 98 -1.18 -2.71 12.95
CA VAL A 98 0.25 -2.74 13.27
C VAL A 98 0.64 -1.51 14.09
N PHE A 99 0.42 -0.30 13.55
CA PHE A 99 0.99 0.93 14.08
C PHE A 99 0.06 1.70 15.00
N SER A 100 -1.18 1.94 14.57
CA SER A 100 -2.10 2.78 15.34
C SER A 100 -2.47 2.12 16.67
N VAL A 101 -2.71 0.81 16.68
CA VAL A 101 -3.01 0.09 17.93
C VAL A 101 -1.81 0.10 18.88
N GLN A 102 -0.57 0.02 18.36
CA GLN A 102 0.64 0.13 19.18
C GLN A 102 0.65 1.45 19.96
N ILE A 103 0.52 2.55 19.24
CA ILE A 103 0.54 3.88 19.84
C ILE A 103 -0.65 4.09 20.79
N MET A 104 -1.81 3.48 20.51
CA MET A 104 -2.98 3.58 21.38
C MET A 104 -2.79 2.86 22.72
N TYR A 105 -2.24 1.64 22.75
CA TYR A 105 -2.05 0.94 24.02
C TYR A 105 -0.95 1.59 24.87
N ASP A 106 0.09 2.17 24.25
CA ASP A 106 1.14 2.93 24.94
C ASP A 106 0.60 4.24 25.53
N TYR A 107 -0.14 5.00 24.74
CA TYR A 107 -0.64 6.33 25.12
C TYR A 107 -1.70 6.25 26.23
N PHE A 108 -2.60 5.27 26.15
CA PHE A 108 -3.67 5.08 27.14
C PHE A 108 -3.31 4.06 28.24
N GLU A 109 -2.10 3.48 28.20
CA GLU A 109 -1.63 2.45 29.14
C GLU A 109 -2.59 1.25 29.27
N LEU A 110 -3.10 0.77 28.13
CA LEU A 110 -4.12 -0.29 28.08
C LEU A 110 -3.49 -1.69 28.01
N LEU A 111 -3.24 -2.30 29.17
CA LEU A 111 -2.64 -3.63 29.28
C LEU A 111 -3.39 -4.76 28.50
N PRO A 112 -4.75 -4.84 28.51
CA PRO A 112 -5.45 -5.87 27.73
C PRO A 112 -5.26 -5.70 26.21
N LEU A 113 -5.16 -4.45 25.74
CA LEU A 113 -4.96 -4.12 24.33
C LEU A 113 -3.53 -4.49 23.89
N TYR A 114 -2.56 -4.27 24.77
CA TYR A 114 -1.18 -4.72 24.57
C TYR A 114 -1.08 -6.24 24.38
N PHE A 115 -1.65 -7.04 25.29
CA PHE A 115 -1.61 -8.50 25.15
C PHE A 115 -2.37 -9.01 23.92
N ALA A 116 -3.50 -8.37 23.57
CA ALA A 116 -4.19 -8.69 22.34
C ALA A 116 -3.31 -8.39 21.11
N TRP A 117 -2.61 -7.26 21.11
CA TRP A 117 -1.67 -6.86 20.06
C TRP A 117 -0.53 -7.87 19.91
N LEU A 118 0.13 -8.28 21.00
CA LEU A 118 1.20 -9.29 20.96
C LEU A 118 0.76 -10.60 20.27
N TYR A 119 -0.49 -11.01 20.46
CA TYR A 119 -1.00 -12.24 19.87
C TYR A 119 -1.28 -12.13 18.37
N TYR A 120 -1.91 -11.04 17.92
CA TYR A 120 -2.28 -10.92 16.51
C TYR A 120 -1.16 -10.36 15.62
N ILE A 121 -0.18 -9.68 16.21
CA ILE A 121 0.75 -8.85 15.44
C ILE A 121 1.61 -9.65 14.45
N PRO A 122 2.10 -10.88 14.70
CA PRO A 122 2.89 -11.62 13.70
C PRO A 122 2.11 -11.87 12.40
N TYR A 123 0.79 -12.04 12.49
CA TYR A 123 -0.08 -12.25 11.33
C TYR A 123 -0.31 -10.96 10.54
N PHE A 124 -0.64 -9.85 11.23
CA PHE A 124 -0.82 -8.55 10.58
C PHE A 124 0.49 -7.99 10.04
N TYR A 125 1.61 -8.28 10.72
CA TYR A 125 2.96 -8.06 10.26
C TYR A 125 3.21 -8.76 8.91
N ALA A 126 2.97 -10.06 8.81
CA ALA A 126 3.13 -10.76 7.52
C ALA A 126 2.16 -10.22 6.45
N PHE A 127 0.90 -10.01 6.80
CA PHE A 127 -0.13 -9.51 5.90
C PHE A 127 0.24 -8.14 5.30
N SER A 128 0.75 -7.24 6.13
CA SER A 128 1.23 -5.91 5.72
C SER A 128 2.43 -5.94 4.76
N ARG A 129 3.17 -7.06 4.70
CA ARG A 129 4.25 -7.27 3.73
C ARG A 129 3.77 -7.95 2.45
N ILE A 130 2.73 -8.77 2.53
CA ILE A 130 2.10 -9.43 1.37
C ILE A 130 1.35 -8.41 0.50
N MET A 131 0.55 -7.51 1.10
CA MET A 131 -0.32 -6.60 0.35
C MET A 131 0.41 -5.61 -0.59
N PRO A 132 1.53 -4.96 -0.18
CA PRO A 132 2.32 -4.10 -1.07
C PRO A 132 2.92 -4.86 -2.25
N LEU A 133 3.40 -6.09 -2.03
CA LEU A 133 3.95 -6.94 -3.08
C LEU A 133 2.87 -7.31 -4.11
N ALA A 134 1.70 -7.73 -3.65
CA ALA A 134 0.57 -7.97 -4.54
C ALA A 134 0.21 -6.71 -5.35
N SER A 135 0.20 -5.55 -4.69
CA SER A 135 -0.15 -4.27 -5.31
C SER A 135 0.84 -3.87 -6.41
N SER A 136 2.15 -4.04 -6.21
CA SER A 136 3.16 -3.69 -7.21
C SER A 136 3.03 -4.57 -8.46
N TYR A 137 2.88 -5.89 -8.30
CA TYR A 137 2.74 -6.82 -9.41
C TYR A 137 1.39 -6.70 -10.15
N LEU A 138 0.29 -6.41 -9.45
CA LEU A 138 -0.99 -6.09 -10.09
C LEU A 138 -0.88 -4.82 -10.95
N THR A 139 -0.11 -3.83 -10.51
CA THR A 139 0.16 -2.60 -11.28
C THR A 139 1.02 -2.88 -12.51
N VAL A 140 2.03 -3.75 -12.38
CA VAL A 140 2.89 -4.21 -13.49
C VAL A 140 2.06 -4.90 -14.57
N VAL A 141 1.26 -5.90 -14.20
CA VAL A 141 0.43 -6.64 -15.18
C VAL A 141 -0.63 -5.74 -15.81
N CYS A 142 -1.24 -4.85 -15.03
CA CYS A 142 -2.15 -3.82 -15.55
C CYS A 142 -1.47 -2.97 -16.64
N SER A 143 -0.22 -2.56 -16.42
CA SER A 143 0.56 -1.76 -17.37
C SER A 143 0.97 -2.58 -18.60
N ALA A 144 1.36 -3.84 -18.42
CA ALA A 144 1.75 -4.74 -19.50
C ALA A 144 0.57 -5.08 -20.42
N GLU A 145 -0.58 -5.47 -19.87
CA GLU A 145 -1.75 -5.77 -20.70
C GLU A 145 -2.25 -4.52 -21.44
N ARG A 146 -2.18 -3.37 -20.77
CA ARG A 146 -2.49 -2.09 -21.40
C ARG A 146 -1.53 -1.78 -22.55
N PHE A 147 -0.23 -2.02 -22.39
CA PHE A 147 0.74 -1.86 -23.48
C PHE A 147 0.37 -2.74 -24.69
N LEU A 148 -0.02 -3.99 -24.45
CA LEU A 148 -0.49 -4.90 -25.51
C LEU A 148 -1.73 -4.37 -26.23
N GLU A 149 -2.70 -3.82 -25.51
CA GLU A 149 -3.88 -3.18 -26.12
C GLU A 149 -3.48 -2.04 -27.07
N VAL A 150 -2.47 -1.24 -26.72
CA VAL A 150 -2.00 -0.11 -27.54
C VAL A 150 -1.36 -0.60 -28.84
N ILE A 151 -0.48 -1.59 -28.75
CA ILE A 151 0.16 -2.20 -29.94
C ILE A 151 -0.90 -2.76 -30.88
N GLN A 152 -1.86 -3.53 -30.36
CA GLN A 152 -2.91 -4.15 -31.16
C GLN A 152 -3.76 -3.12 -31.90
N VAL A 153 -4.10 -2.02 -31.22
CA VAL A 153 -4.85 -0.92 -31.85
C VAL A 153 -4.04 -0.24 -32.94
N ARG A 154 -2.74 0.02 -32.73
CA ARG A 154 -1.91 0.70 -33.73
C ARG A 154 -1.71 -0.13 -34.99
N TYR A 155 -1.25 -1.36 -34.84
CA TYR A 155 -0.96 -2.22 -35.99
C TYR A 155 -2.22 -2.86 -36.59
N GLN A 156 -3.39 -2.59 -36.02
CA GLN A 156 -4.67 -3.20 -36.38
C GLN A 156 -4.65 -4.74 -36.33
N ILE A 157 -3.77 -5.32 -35.51
CA ILE A 157 -3.61 -6.77 -35.39
C ILE A 157 -4.29 -7.26 -34.11
N LYS A 158 -5.08 -8.33 -34.19
CA LYS A 158 -5.70 -9.00 -33.04
C LYS A 158 -4.93 -10.26 -32.63
N ILE A 159 -3.65 -10.11 -32.27
CA ILE A 159 -2.79 -11.26 -31.91
C ILE A 159 -3.22 -11.92 -30.59
N ILE A 160 -3.58 -11.13 -29.57
CA ILE A 160 -3.83 -11.64 -28.21
C ILE A 160 -5.19 -11.17 -27.73
N LYS A 161 -6.20 -12.06 -27.76
CA LYS A 161 -7.40 -11.88 -26.94
C LYS A 161 -7.12 -12.40 -25.54
N VAL A 162 -6.83 -11.50 -24.61
CA VAL A 162 -6.75 -11.87 -23.19
C VAL A 162 -8.17 -12.18 -22.70
N ASN A 163 -8.46 -13.47 -22.52
CA ASN A 163 -9.75 -13.92 -22.02
C ASN A 163 -9.91 -13.50 -20.55
N GLN A 164 -11.13 -13.16 -20.14
CA GLN A 164 -11.46 -12.77 -18.77
C GLN A 164 -11.05 -13.83 -17.74
N ARG A 165 -11.21 -15.13 -18.07
CA ARG A 165 -10.76 -16.22 -17.20
C ARG A 165 -9.24 -16.16 -16.95
N ARG A 166 -8.44 -15.87 -17.98
CA ARG A 166 -6.98 -15.74 -17.84
C ARG A 166 -6.60 -14.58 -16.93
N ARG A 167 -7.31 -13.45 -16.99
CA ARG A 167 -7.07 -12.33 -16.06
C ARG A 167 -7.27 -12.73 -14.61
N TYR A 168 -8.34 -13.47 -14.30
CA TYR A 168 -8.55 -13.97 -12.95
C TYR A 168 -7.46 -14.95 -12.51
N TYR A 169 -7.03 -15.86 -13.39
CA TYR A 169 -5.90 -16.75 -13.07
C TYR A 169 -4.62 -15.97 -12.79
N VAL A 170 -4.32 -14.91 -13.56
CA VAL A 170 -3.15 -14.05 -13.31
C VAL A 170 -3.28 -13.31 -11.98
N ILE A 171 -4.46 -12.76 -11.66
CA ILE A 171 -4.70 -12.12 -10.35
C ILE A 171 -4.47 -13.13 -9.22
N CYS A 172 -5.07 -14.32 -9.30
CA CYS A 172 -4.88 -15.36 -8.29
C CYS A 172 -3.40 -15.77 -8.18
N ALA A 173 -2.70 -15.95 -9.30
CA ALA A 173 -1.29 -16.30 -9.31
C ALA A 173 -0.43 -15.22 -8.62
N ILE A 174 -0.71 -13.94 -8.84
CA ILE A 174 0.00 -12.84 -8.17
C ILE A 174 -0.26 -12.86 -6.66
N LEU A 175 -1.51 -13.06 -6.24
CA LEU A 175 -1.86 -13.13 -4.81
C LEU A 175 -1.18 -14.33 -4.13
N VAL A 176 -1.19 -15.48 -4.78
CA VAL A 176 -0.53 -16.71 -4.30
C VAL A 176 0.99 -16.53 -4.22
N PHE A 177 1.61 -15.99 -5.28
CA PHE A 177 3.03 -15.65 -5.29
C PHE A 177 3.38 -14.71 -4.15
N SER A 178 2.60 -13.63 -3.98
CA SER A 178 2.87 -12.63 -2.95
C SER A 178 2.75 -13.20 -1.55
N PHE A 179 1.77 -14.09 -1.33
CA PHE A 179 1.58 -14.81 -0.08
C PHE A 179 2.81 -15.67 0.23
N PHE A 180 3.17 -16.60 -0.66
CA PHE A 180 4.29 -17.51 -0.41
C PHE A 180 5.64 -16.80 -0.32
N PHE A 181 5.85 -15.74 -1.10
CA PHE A 181 7.09 -14.97 -1.05
C PHE A 181 7.31 -14.29 0.29
N ARG A 182 6.22 -13.91 1.00
CA ARG A 182 6.29 -13.16 2.26
C ARG A 182 5.82 -13.93 3.47
N ILE A 183 5.27 -15.14 3.34
CA ILE A 183 4.68 -15.86 4.49
C ILE A 183 5.69 -16.13 5.60
N ILE A 184 6.98 -16.29 5.25
CA ILE A 184 8.07 -16.50 6.21
C ILE A 184 8.16 -15.41 7.28
N SER A 185 7.62 -14.22 6.98
CA SER A 185 7.49 -13.09 7.91
C SER A 185 6.78 -13.40 9.22
N ILE A 186 5.86 -14.38 9.23
CA ILE A 186 5.13 -14.75 10.45
C ILE A 186 6.11 -15.24 11.54
N TRP A 187 7.19 -15.90 11.13
CA TRP A 187 8.20 -16.46 12.01
C TRP A 187 9.37 -15.50 12.27
N ASP A 188 9.25 -14.21 11.95
CA ASP A 188 10.26 -13.23 12.32
C ASP A 188 10.18 -12.83 13.80
N LEU A 189 9.00 -12.99 14.41
CA LEU A 189 8.67 -12.55 15.76
C LEU A 189 8.30 -13.76 16.62
N GLU A 190 8.85 -13.83 17.83
CA GLU A 190 8.45 -14.78 18.88
C GLU A 190 7.99 -14.04 20.14
N LEU A 191 7.09 -14.67 20.88
CA LEU A 191 6.64 -14.19 22.17
C LEU A 191 7.59 -14.71 23.25
N GLU A 192 8.12 -13.80 24.05
CA GLU A 192 9.02 -14.12 25.16
C GLU A 192 8.29 -13.81 26.49
N TYR A 193 8.35 -14.75 27.44
CA TYR A 193 7.75 -14.62 28.76
C TYR A 193 8.83 -14.41 29.82
N ARG A 194 8.69 -13.35 30.60
CA ARG A 194 9.58 -13.03 31.73
C ARG A 194 8.87 -13.34 33.03
N SER A 195 9.23 -14.46 33.66
CA SER A 195 8.58 -14.92 34.90
C SER A 195 8.73 -13.97 36.08
N ASN A 196 9.76 -13.14 36.06
CA ASN A 196 10.12 -12.24 37.15
C ASN A 196 9.43 -10.87 37.07
N CYS A 197 8.77 -10.57 35.94
CA CYS A 197 8.15 -9.26 35.70
C CYS A 197 6.61 -9.34 35.68
N THR A 198 5.94 -8.22 35.95
CA THR A 198 4.47 -8.11 35.95
C THR A 198 4.00 -6.98 35.03
N GLY A 199 2.74 -7.00 34.62
CA GLY A 199 2.19 -5.98 33.73
C GLY A 199 2.78 -6.05 32.32
N PHE A 200 3.16 -4.90 31.75
CA PHE A 200 3.67 -4.81 30.38
C PHE A 200 4.96 -5.60 30.15
N GLU A 201 5.83 -5.74 31.16
CA GLU A 201 7.10 -6.48 31.04
C GLU A 201 6.96 -8.01 31.16
N SER A 202 5.80 -8.50 31.57
CA SER A 202 5.60 -9.95 31.76
C SER A 202 5.69 -10.74 30.45
N MET A 203 5.39 -10.09 29.32
CA MET A 203 5.43 -10.67 27.98
C MET A 203 5.89 -9.62 26.99
N GLY A 204 6.80 -9.97 26.10
CA GLY A 204 7.25 -9.09 25.01
C GLY A 204 7.43 -9.87 23.71
N LEU A 205 7.67 -9.15 22.62
CA LEU A 205 8.14 -9.78 21.39
C LEU A 205 9.66 -9.75 21.33
N THR A 206 10.27 -10.79 20.77
CA THR A 206 11.69 -10.75 20.41
C THR A 206 11.90 -11.34 19.02
N LEU A 207 13.09 -11.09 18.47
CA LEU A 207 13.48 -11.62 17.16
C LEU A 207 13.87 -13.09 17.29
N THR A 208 13.24 -13.92 16.45
CA THR A 208 13.55 -15.35 16.35
C THR A 208 15.00 -15.61 15.93
N SER A 209 15.48 -16.84 16.17
CA SER A 209 16.78 -17.30 15.66
C SER A 209 16.94 -17.14 14.15
N LEU A 210 15.85 -17.29 13.39
CA LEU A 210 15.81 -17.02 11.95
C LEU A 210 16.02 -15.54 11.65
N ALA A 211 15.26 -14.66 12.30
CA ALA A 211 15.34 -13.23 12.07
C ALA A 211 16.67 -12.61 12.55
N ARG A 212 17.32 -13.22 13.54
CA ARG A 212 18.64 -12.82 14.05
C ARG A 212 19.79 -13.22 13.13
N ASN A 213 19.59 -14.24 12.28
CA ASN A 213 20.63 -14.74 11.39
C ASN A 213 21.05 -13.68 10.34
N ASN A 214 22.34 -13.35 10.31
CA ASN A 214 22.87 -12.32 9.41
C ASN A 214 22.66 -12.67 7.93
N SER A 215 22.76 -13.95 7.55
CA SER A 215 22.51 -14.39 6.17
C SER A 215 21.04 -14.20 5.77
N TYR A 216 20.09 -14.42 6.70
CA TYR A 216 18.67 -14.15 6.43
C TYR A 216 18.40 -12.66 6.25
N LYS A 217 18.96 -11.81 7.12
CA LYS A 217 18.85 -10.34 7.00
C LYS A 217 19.42 -9.83 5.67
N GLN A 218 20.62 -10.27 5.30
CA GLN A 218 21.29 -9.77 4.10
C GLN A 218 20.72 -10.38 2.81
N ILE A 219 20.61 -11.72 2.70
CA ILE A 219 20.25 -12.37 1.44
C ILE A 219 18.75 -12.27 1.17
N TYR A 220 17.93 -12.67 2.14
CA TYR A 220 16.48 -12.67 1.96
C TYR A 220 15.92 -11.26 2.15
N GLN A 221 16.02 -10.69 3.36
CA GLN A 221 15.31 -9.45 3.67
C GLN A 221 15.86 -8.24 2.91
N LEU A 222 17.17 -8.14 2.67
CA LEU A 222 17.77 -7.05 1.90
C LEU A 222 17.74 -7.39 0.40
N TRP A 223 18.61 -8.27 -0.10
CA TRP A 223 18.80 -8.43 -1.54
C TRP A 223 17.58 -8.98 -2.28
N THR A 224 17.05 -10.12 -1.84
CA THR A 224 15.99 -10.83 -2.56
C THR A 224 14.70 -10.02 -2.57
N VAL A 225 14.28 -9.56 -1.40
CA VAL A 225 13.04 -8.80 -1.27
C VAL A 225 13.16 -7.43 -1.94
N GLN A 226 14.28 -6.70 -1.82
CA GLN A 226 14.41 -5.38 -2.48
C GLN A 226 14.32 -5.52 -3.99
N THR A 227 15.00 -6.52 -4.53
CA THR A 227 15.03 -6.78 -5.96
C THR A 227 13.64 -7.13 -6.47
N VAL A 228 12.94 -8.05 -5.80
CA VAL A 228 11.62 -8.56 -6.23
C VAL A 228 10.51 -7.54 -5.99
N GLN A 229 10.50 -6.85 -4.86
CA GLN A 229 9.37 -5.98 -4.51
C GLN A 229 9.51 -4.56 -5.04
N ILE A 230 10.72 -4.02 -5.10
CA ILE A 230 10.95 -2.62 -5.47
C ILE A 230 11.55 -2.51 -6.86
N PHE A 231 12.73 -3.11 -7.06
CA PHE A 231 13.52 -2.89 -8.27
C PHE A 231 12.85 -3.45 -9.53
N PHE A 232 12.43 -4.72 -9.52
CA PHE A 232 11.80 -5.34 -10.68
C PHE A 232 10.49 -4.66 -11.10
N PRO A 233 9.51 -4.43 -10.20
CA PRO A 233 8.29 -3.71 -10.55
C PRO A 233 8.59 -2.30 -11.05
N PHE A 234 9.55 -1.60 -10.44
CA PHE A 234 9.94 -0.27 -10.88
C PHE A 234 10.46 -0.26 -12.32
N VAL A 235 11.47 -1.09 -12.63
CA VAL A 235 12.08 -1.14 -13.96
C VAL A 235 11.04 -1.51 -15.00
N ILE A 236 10.21 -2.54 -14.73
CA ILE A 236 9.17 -2.97 -15.66
C ILE A 236 8.12 -1.87 -15.85
N LEU A 237 7.68 -1.20 -14.79
CA LEU A 237 6.74 -0.09 -14.89
C LEU A 237 7.31 1.06 -15.70
N VAL A 238 8.55 1.48 -15.45
CA VAL A 238 9.18 2.56 -16.21
C VAL A 238 9.29 2.20 -17.68
N VAL A 239 9.80 1.01 -18.01
CA VAL A 239 9.95 0.56 -19.40
C VAL A 239 8.60 0.44 -20.08
N MET A 240 7.63 -0.26 -19.49
CA MET A 240 6.30 -0.45 -20.09
C MET A 240 5.56 0.88 -20.27
N ASN A 241 5.62 1.77 -19.28
CA ASN A 241 4.98 3.08 -19.39
C ASN A 241 5.70 4.01 -20.39
N ALA A 242 7.02 3.91 -20.53
CA ALA A 242 7.79 4.61 -21.56
C ALA A 242 7.41 4.12 -22.96
N LEU A 243 7.42 2.81 -23.19
CA LEU A 243 7.03 2.20 -24.47
C LEU A 243 5.59 2.56 -24.84
N THR A 244 4.66 2.41 -23.90
CA THR A 244 3.26 2.77 -24.12
C THR A 244 3.12 4.26 -24.46
N SER A 245 3.86 5.14 -23.78
CA SER A 245 3.85 6.58 -24.03
C SER A 245 4.43 6.96 -25.40
N MET A 246 5.54 6.32 -25.81
CA MET A 246 6.15 6.50 -27.12
C MET A 246 5.18 6.09 -28.23
N GLU A 247 4.54 4.93 -28.08
CA GLU A 247 3.61 4.40 -29.07
C GLU A 247 2.37 5.27 -29.24
N TRP A 248 1.81 5.75 -28.11
CA TRP A 248 0.71 6.70 -28.16
C TRP A 248 1.09 8.04 -28.81
N ARG A 249 2.32 8.53 -28.59
CA ARG A 249 2.79 9.77 -29.25
C ARG A 249 2.82 9.59 -30.75
N ARG A 250 3.31 8.45 -31.24
CA ARG A 250 3.33 8.12 -32.68
C ARG A 250 1.92 8.05 -33.27
N MET A 251 1.01 7.31 -32.62
CA MET A 251 -0.41 7.26 -33.06
C MET A 251 -1.06 8.64 -33.13
N THR A 252 -0.80 9.49 -32.12
CA THR A 252 -1.36 10.85 -32.09
C THR A 252 -0.78 11.75 -33.20
N GLN A 253 0.49 11.55 -33.57
CA GLN A 253 1.14 12.30 -34.66
C GLN A 253 0.62 11.86 -36.03
N GLU A 254 0.46 10.55 -36.25
CA GLU A 254 -0.11 9.98 -37.48
C GLU A 254 -1.56 10.49 -37.70
N GLU A 255 -2.39 10.50 -36.66
CA GLU A 255 -3.75 11.07 -36.74
C GLU A 255 -3.80 12.58 -36.96
N ARG A 256 -2.79 13.35 -36.53
CA ARG A 256 -2.75 14.79 -36.83
C ARG A 256 -2.50 15.06 -38.32
N ARG A 257 -1.86 14.12 -39.02
CA ARG A 257 -1.56 14.21 -40.45
C ARG A 257 -2.75 13.78 -41.32
N LEU A 258 -3.60 12.88 -40.82
CA LEU A 258 -4.78 12.37 -41.50
C LEU A 258 -6.03 13.07 -40.93
N SER A 259 -6.57 14.06 -41.63
CA SER A 259 -7.66 14.96 -41.23
C SER A 259 -8.65 14.47 -40.16
N ALA A 260 -8.93 15.34 -39.18
CA ALA A 260 -9.65 15.05 -37.94
C ALA A 260 -11.11 14.59 -38.11
N SER A 261 -11.37 13.28 -38.05
CA SER A 261 -12.73 12.73 -37.88
C SER A 261 -13.17 12.69 -36.41
N GLU A 262 -14.47 12.59 -36.10
CA GLU A 262 -14.96 12.42 -34.71
C GLU A 262 -14.40 11.16 -34.01
N ARG A 263 -14.00 10.14 -34.78
CA ARG A 263 -13.33 8.95 -34.23
C ARG A 263 -11.93 9.31 -33.70
N SER A 264 -11.24 10.23 -34.36
CA SER A 264 -9.92 10.74 -33.93
C SER A 264 -10.00 11.62 -32.68
N SER A 265 -11.11 12.32 -32.44
CA SER A 265 -11.26 13.16 -31.24
C SER A 265 -11.49 12.29 -29.98
N ARG A 266 -12.31 11.25 -30.10
CA ARG A 266 -12.57 10.28 -29.02
C ARG A 266 -11.32 9.46 -28.68
N MET A 267 -10.52 9.10 -29.70
CA MET A 267 -9.22 8.46 -29.51
C MET A 267 -8.24 9.40 -28.79
N ARG A 268 -8.10 10.67 -29.22
CA ARG A 268 -7.26 11.68 -28.55
C ARG A 268 -7.57 11.89 -27.06
N VAL A 269 -8.85 11.94 -26.68
CA VAL A 269 -9.25 12.05 -25.25
C VAL A 269 -8.84 10.80 -24.47
N SER A 270 -9.01 9.62 -25.07
CA SER A 270 -8.53 8.37 -24.50
C SER A 270 -7.01 8.34 -24.35
N CYS A 271 -6.26 8.88 -25.32
CA CYS A 271 -4.79 8.98 -25.30
C CYS A 271 -4.26 9.91 -24.20
N ARG A 272 -4.86 11.09 -24.03
CA ARG A 272 -4.44 12.07 -23.01
C ARG A 272 -4.69 11.53 -21.60
N SER A 273 -5.88 10.96 -21.40
CA SER A 273 -6.26 10.26 -20.18
C SER A 273 -5.29 9.11 -19.88
N ALA A 274 -5.01 8.28 -20.88
CA ALA A 274 -4.01 7.23 -20.78
C ALA A 274 -2.65 7.76 -20.27
N ARG A 275 -2.08 8.78 -20.91
CA ARG A 275 -0.77 9.34 -20.51
C ARG A 275 -0.78 9.85 -19.05
N GLN A 276 -1.85 10.53 -18.65
CA GLN A 276 -2.00 11.04 -17.28
C GLN A 276 -2.01 9.91 -16.25
N MET A 277 -2.67 8.79 -16.56
CA MET A 277 -2.73 7.63 -15.66
C MET A 277 -1.36 6.98 -15.46
N MET A 278 -0.56 6.89 -16.52
CA MET A 278 0.78 6.31 -16.42
C MET A 278 1.73 7.19 -15.61
N ILE A 279 1.73 8.49 -15.88
CA ILE A 279 2.56 9.45 -15.14
C ILE A 279 2.18 9.39 -13.67
N ALA A 280 0.88 9.48 -13.35
CA ALA A 280 0.42 9.46 -11.97
C ALA A 280 0.84 8.18 -11.22
N ILE A 281 0.62 7.00 -11.81
CA ILE A 281 1.01 5.71 -11.19
C ILE A 281 2.52 5.64 -10.93
N VAL A 282 3.35 6.02 -11.92
CA VAL A 282 4.81 5.97 -11.78
C VAL A 282 5.30 7.00 -10.75
N THR A 283 4.74 8.21 -10.78
CA THR A 283 5.12 9.26 -9.82
C THR A 283 4.73 8.89 -8.40
N THR A 284 3.52 8.34 -8.18
CA THR A 284 3.10 8.01 -6.82
C THR A 284 3.85 6.79 -6.29
N TYR A 285 4.19 5.82 -7.15
CA TYR A 285 5.09 4.72 -6.80
C TYR A 285 6.50 5.21 -6.45
N LEU A 286 7.07 6.13 -7.24
CA LEU A 286 8.39 6.70 -6.97
C LEU A 286 8.41 7.45 -5.64
N ILE A 287 7.44 8.34 -5.42
CA ILE A 287 7.36 9.13 -4.19
C ILE A 287 7.16 8.23 -2.97
N SER A 288 6.30 7.20 -3.06
CA SER A 288 6.05 6.31 -1.93
C SER A 288 7.19 5.36 -1.61
N ASN A 289 8.01 4.99 -2.61
CA ASN A 289 9.10 4.03 -2.42
C ASN A 289 10.48 4.67 -2.29
N ALA A 290 10.67 5.92 -2.73
CA ALA A 290 11.97 6.60 -2.67
C ALA A 290 12.49 6.72 -1.23
N LEU A 291 11.64 7.21 -0.31
CA LEU A 291 12.04 7.35 1.09
C LEU A 291 12.37 5.98 1.72
N ASN A 292 11.57 4.96 1.41
CA ASN A 292 11.82 3.59 1.88
C ASN A 292 13.18 3.03 1.40
N VAL A 293 13.55 3.29 0.14
CA VAL A 293 14.84 2.89 -0.41
C VAL A 293 15.98 3.64 0.26
N VAL A 294 15.86 4.95 0.42
CA VAL A 294 16.91 5.78 1.07
C VAL A 294 17.17 5.29 2.49
N ILE A 295 16.12 5.10 3.30
CA ILE A 295 16.26 4.64 4.69
C ILE A 295 16.87 3.24 4.74
N THR A 296 16.44 2.31 3.88
CA THR A 296 17.01 0.96 3.89
C THR A 296 18.50 0.93 3.47
N LEU A 297 18.89 1.75 2.50
CA LEU A 297 20.30 1.82 2.08
C LEU A 297 21.16 2.45 3.19
N TRP A 298 20.64 3.46 3.88
CA TRP A 298 21.34 4.10 4.98
C TRP A 298 21.53 3.15 6.16
N GLU A 299 20.49 2.40 6.53
CA GLU A 299 20.54 1.39 7.58
C GLU A 299 21.64 0.33 7.34
N HIS A 300 21.87 -0.01 6.07
CA HIS A 300 22.93 -0.95 5.71
C HIS A 300 24.31 -0.29 5.62
N ALA A 301 24.39 0.95 5.15
CA ALA A 301 25.65 1.66 4.98
C ALA A 301 26.24 2.11 6.32
N ASP A 302 25.40 2.63 7.21
CA ASP A 302 25.80 3.17 8.51
C ASP A 302 24.63 3.08 9.50
N ARG A 303 24.50 1.92 10.14
CA ARG A 303 23.52 1.71 11.20
C ARG A 303 23.82 2.56 12.42
N GLN A 304 25.10 2.78 12.73
CA GLN A 304 25.52 3.45 13.96
C GLN A 304 25.10 4.92 13.94
N PHE A 305 25.27 5.61 12.81
CA PHE A 305 24.78 6.97 12.62
C PHE A 305 23.28 7.13 12.87
N LEU A 306 22.46 6.15 12.46
CA LEU A 306 21.00 6.18 12.68
C LEU A 306 20.64 5.95 14.15
N LEU A 307 21.41 5.14 14.87
CA LEU A 307 21.24 4.93 16.31
C LEU A 307 21.64 6.19 17.09
N ASP A 308 22.70 6.87 16.66
CA ASP A 308 23.13 8.15 17.24
C ASP A 308 22.09 9.27 17.00
N HIS A 309 21.25 9.15 15.96
CA HIS A 309 20.19 10.11 15.60
C HIS A 309 18.81 9.44 15.63
N ILE A 310 18.46 8.83 16.76
CA ILE A 310 17.24 8.04 16.90
C ILE A 310 15.95 8.83 16.65
N GLU A 311 15.95 10.14 16.92
CA GLU A 311 14.87 11.07 16.57
C GLU A 311 14.57 11.06 15.06
N PHE A 312 15.62 11.33 14.28
CA PHE A 312 15.53 11.36 12.82
C PHE A 312 15.08 10.01 12.29
N TYR A 313 15.70 8.92 12.77
CA TYR A 313 15.38 7.57 12.32
C TYR A 313 13.90 7.22 12.59
N THR A 314 13.43 7.51 13.80
CA THR A 314 12.06 7.27 14.23
C THR A 314 11.06 7.99 13.33
N TYR A 315 11.18 9.32 13.20
CA TYR A 315 10.27 10.11 12.37
C TYR A 315 10.34 9.76 10.89
N ALA A 316 11.54 9.45 10.36
CA ALA A 316 11.68 9.04 8.97
C ALA A 316 10.92 7.74 8.68
N THR A 317 10.94 6.78 9.61
CA THR A 317 10.26 5.48 9.43
C THR A 317 8.74 5.61 9.57
N ASP A 318 8.27 6.49 10.46
CA ASP A 318 6.86 6.86 10.55
C ASP A 318 6.38 7.58 9.27
N CYS A 319 7.21 8.46 8.70
CA CYS A 319 6.94 9.11 7.42
C CYS A 319 6.82 8.10 6.27
N VAL A 320 7.69 7.09 6.22
CA VAL A 320 7.57 6.00 5.22
C VAL A 320 6.20 5.31 5.34
N SER A 321 5.77 4.97 6.56
CA SER A 321 4.46 4.35 6.78
C SER A 321 3.31 5.21 6.27
N LEU A 322 3.31 6.49 6.64
CA LEU A 322 2.27 7.44 6.25
C LEU A 322 2.26 7.67 4.73
N LEU A 323 3.43 7.75 4.08
CA LEU A 323 3.52 7.88 2.62
C LEU A 323 2.93 6.66 1.90
N VAL A 324 3.14 5.45 2.41
CA VAL A 324 2.57 4.23 1.84
C VAL A 324 1.04 4.25 1.96
N VAL A 325 0.52 4.57 3.14
CA VAL A 325 -0.93 4.67 3.41
C VAL A 325 -1.59 5.78 2.59
N LEU A 326 -0.92 6.93 2.47
CA LEU A 326 -1.37 8.05 1.65
C LEU A 326 -1.42 7.65 0.16
N ASN A 327 -0.38 6.99 -0.36
CA ASN A 327 -0.35 6.52 -1.74
C ASN A 327 -1.53 5.56 -2.04
N SER A 328 -1.80 4.61 -1.15
CA SER A 328 -2.96 3.72 -1.26
C SER A 328 -4.30 4.49 -1.21
N SER A 329 -4.36 5.56 -0.43
CA SER A 329 -5.58 6.37 -0.27
C SER A 329 -5.90 7.29 -1.45
N LEU A 330 -4.87 7.68 -2.23
CA LEU A 330 -4.98 8.63 -3.34
C LEU A 330 -5.41 7.99 -4.67
N ARG A 331 -5.65 6.68 -4.72
CA ARG A 331 -5.99 5.97 -5.97
C ARG A 331 -7.23 6.49 -6.68
N LEU A 332 -8.33 6.71 -5.97
CA LEU A 332 -9.56 7.22 -6.58
C LEU A 332 -9.35 8.63 -7.17
N PRO A 333 -8.80 9.63 -6.44
CA PRO A 333 -8.43 10.92 -7.04
C PRO A 333 -7.56 10.75 -8.29
N ILE A 334 -6.48 9.96 -8.20
CA ILE A 334 -5.57 9.72 -9.32
C ILE A 334 -6.32 9.18 -10.54
N TYR A 335 -7.14 8.14 -10.37
CA TYR A 335 -7.88 7.52 -11.48
C TYR A 335 -9.05 8.36 -11.97
N TYR A 336 -9.65 9.21 -11.14
CA TYR A 336 -10.68 10.15 -11.56
C TYR A 336 -10.14 11.16 -12.57
N PHE A 337 -9.00 11.79 -12.26
CA PHE A 337 -8.37 12.74 -13.18
C PHE A 337 -7.76 12.04 -14.39
N SER A 338 -7.20 10.85 -14.16
CA SER A 338 -6.40 10.18 -15.16
C SER A 338 -7.18 9.27 -16.10
N ASN A 339 -8.31 8.66 -15.71
CA ASN A 339 -9.01 7.68 -16.53
C ASN A 339 -10.45 8.12 -16.85
N TRP A 340 -10.70 8.53 -18.09
CA TRP A 340 -12.00 9.03 -18.54
C TRP A 340 -13.12 7.99 -18.40
N ARG A 341 -12.83 6.69 -18.61
CA ARG A 341 -13.83 5.62 -18.48
C ARG A 341 -14.29 5.47 -17.04
N ILE A 342 -13.35 5.54 -16.09
CA ILE A 342 -13.64 5.47 -14.66
C ILE A 342 -14.42 6.73 -14.24
N ARG A 343 -13.96 7.92 -14.63
CA ARG A 343 -14.64 9.20 -14.37
C ARG A 343 -16.07 9.25 -14.91
N GLU A 344 -16.31 8.76 -16.12
CA GLU A 344 -17.66 8.70 -16.69
C GLU A 344 -18.59 7.83 -15.82
N GLN A 345 -18.11 6.67 -15.35
CA GLN A 345 -18.89 5.79 -14.49
C GLN A 345 -19.09 6.33 -13.08
N LEU A 346 -18.11 7.03 -12.52
CA LEU A 346 -18.21 7.73 -11.24
C LEU A 346 -19.25 8.86 -11.33
N ASN A 347 -19.20 9.70 -12.37
CA ASN A 347 -20.18 10.77 -12.58
C ASN A 347 -21.60 10.24 -12.81
N LYS A 348 -21.73 9.07 -13.47
CA LYS A 348 -23.03 8.38 -13.58
C LYS A 348 -23.54 7.87 -12.24
N MET A 349 -22.66 7.32 -11.40
CA MET A 349 -23.01 6.85 -10.06
C MET A 349 -23.42 8.02 -9.15
N TYR A 350 -22.63 9.09 -9.13
CA TYR A 350 -22.92 10.31 -8.38
C TYR A 350 -24.28 10.91 -8.78
N ARG A 351 -24.55 11.07 -10.09
CA ARG A 351 -25.84 11.55 -10.58
C ARG A 351 -27.02 10.67 -10.15
N ARG A 352 -26.88 9.34 -10.17
CA ARG A 352 -27.95 8.45 -9.68
C ARG A 352 -28.23 8.64 -8.19
N ILE A 353 -27.19 8.77 -7.37
CA ILE A 353 -27.33 9.02 -5.93
C ILE A 353 -28.02 10.37 -5.69
N CYS A 354 -27.60 11.42 -6.38
CA CYS A 354 -28.22 12.75 -6.28
C CYS A 354 -29.68 12.77 -6.77
N CYS A 355 -29.99 12.13 -7.89
CA CYS A 355 -31.36 12.04 -8.40
C CYS A 355 -32.28 11.22 -7.48
N CYS A 356 -31.80 10.11 -6.91
CA CYS A 356 -32.57 9.36 -5.90
C CYS A 356 -32.83 10.20 -4.65
N LYS A 357 -31.89 11.05 -4.23
CA LYS A 357 -32.08 11.99 -3.11
C LYS A 357 -33.13 13.05 -3.44
N SER A 358 -33.11 13.61 -4.65
CA SER A 358 -34.11 14.59 -5.14
C SER A 358 -35.52 14.00 -5.22
N SER A 359 -35.68 12.77 -5.74
CA SER A 359 -36.97 12.08 -5.82
C SER A 359 -37.51 11.68 -4.45
N ARG A 360 -36.65 11.22 -3.53
CA ARG A 360 -37.05 10.83 -2.16
C ARG A 360 -37.52 12.04 -1.34
N ASN A 361 -36.86 13.19 -1.47
CA ASN A 361 -37.30 14.45 -0.84
C ASN A 361 -38.63 14.94 -1.40
N ARG A 362 -38.89 14.75 -2.69
CA ARG A 362 -40.17 15.12 -3.33
C ARG A 362 -41.35 14.26 -2.83
N ILE A 363 -41.12 12.97 -2.58
CA ILE A 363 -42.12 12.06 -2.01
C ILE A 363 -42.39 12.39 -0.53
N LEU A 364 -41.36 12.74 0.24
CA LEU A 364 -41.52 13.16 1.64
C LEU A 364 -42.35 14.45 1.74
N TYR A 365 -42.06 15.44 0.90
CA TYR A 365 -42.83 16.69 0.83
C TYR A 365 -44.30 16.46 0.48
N LYS A 366 -44.60 15.60 -0.50
CA LYS A 366 -45.99 15.24 -0.83
C LYS A 366 -46.72 14.55 0.33
N LYS A 367 -46.05 13.69 1.11
CA LYS A 367 -46.65 13.05 2.30
C LYS A 367 -46.93 14.02 3.45
N VAL A 368 -46.13 15.08 3.60
CA VAL A 368 -46.37 16.13 4.60
C VAL A 368 -47.51 17.05 4.18
N LEU A 369 -47.62 17.37 2.87
CA LEU A 369 -48.71 18.19 2.33
C LEU A 369 -50.08 17.49 2.32
N LEU A 370 -50.12 16.15 2.26
CA LEU A 370 -51.36 15.36 2.34
C LEU A 370 -51.81 15.07 3.78
N LYS A 371 -51.07 15.56 4.79
CA LYS A 371 -51.40 15.43 6.23
C LYS A 371 -51.84 16.75 6.87
N LYS A 372 -51.90 17.84 6.10
CA LYS A 372 -52.64 19.07 6.40
C LYS A 372 -53.90 19.06 5.56
#